data_AF-A0A923D3S1-F1
#
_entry.id   AF-A0A923D3S1-F1
#
_cell.length_a   1.000
_cell.length_b   1.000
_cell.length_c   1.000
_cell.angle_alpha   90.00
_cell.angle_beta   90.00
_cell.angle_gamma   90.00
#
_symmetry.space_group_name_H-M   'P 1'
#
loop_
_entity.id
_entity.type
_entity.pdbx_description
1 polymer ?
#
loop_
_entity_poly.entity_id
_entity_poly.type
_entity_poly.pdbx_seq_one_letter_code
_entity_poly.pdbx_strand_id
1 'polypeptide(L)' 'MQAIRQHVTVQSNGLIQVHVPELKPGTVAEVIILESAELPPPRRLADSVGKGRGAFATPEEVDTFIRKERDAWD' A
#
# COMPACT_ATOMS: atom_id res chain seq x y z
N MET A 1 -5.37 8.90 -29.95
CA MET A 1 -4.22 8.24 -29.32
C MET A 1 -4.67 6.92 -28.75
N GLN A 2 -4.06 5.81 -29.16
CA GLN A 2 -4.34 4.49 -28.60
C GLN A 2 -3.17 4.15 -27.66
N ALA A 3 -3.47 3.93 -26.38
CA ALA A 3 -2.46 3.60 -25.38
C ALA A 3 -2.37 2.08 -25.23
N ILE A 4 -1.16 1.54 -25.29
CA ILE A 4 -0.88 0.11 -25.13
C ILE A 4 -0.28 -0.08 -23.75
N ARG A 5 -1.00 -0.77 -22.86
CA ARG A 5 -0.54 -1.05 -21.49
C ARG A 5 -0.10 -2.51 -21.40
N GLN A 6 1.19 -2.73 -21.21
CA GLN A 6 1.77 -4.06 -21.05
C GLN A 6 2.51 -4.14 -19.72
N HIS A 7 2.29 -5.21 -18.96
CA HIS A 7 3.10 -5.51 -17.78
C HIS A 7 4.39 -6.19 -18.24
N VAL A 8 5.51 -5.64 -17.81
CA VAL A 8 6.84 -6.10 -18.17
C VAL A 8 7.73 -6.08 -16.93
N THR A 9 8.51 -7.13 -16.75
CA THR A 9 9.48 -7.21 -15.66
C THR A 9 10.78 -6.56 -16.13
N VAL A 10 11.32 -5.66 -15.31
CA VAL A 10 12.66 -5.10 -15.54
C VAL A 10 13.67 -6.23 -15.37
N GLN A 11 14.47 -6.50 -16.40
CA GLN A 11 15.50 -7.53 -16.35
C GLN A 11 16.64 -7.13 -15.40
N SER A 12 17.48 -8.08 -14.98
CA SER A 12 18.59 -7.84 -14.04
C SER A 12 19.64 -6.83 -14.54
N ASN A 13 19.66 -6.55 -15.84
CA ASN A 13 20.48 -5.53 -16.49
C ASN A 13 19.80 -4.15 -16.60
N GLY A 14 18.59 -4.00 -16.04
CA GLY A 14 17.80 -2.76 -16.14
C GLY A 14 17.07 -2.56 -17.46
N LEU A 15 17.08 -3.54 -18.38
CA LEU A 15 16.39 -3.44 -19.66
C LEU A 15 14.92 -3.83 -19.56
N ILE A 16 14.09 -3.08 -20.28
CA ILE A 16 12.67 -3.39 -20.51
C ILE A 16 12.52 -3.70 -22.00
N GLN A 17 12.10 -4.93 -22.33
CA GLN A 17 11.82 -5.33 -23.70
C GLN A 17 10.32 -5.40 -23.92
N VAL A 18 9.81 -4.56 -24.82
CA VAL A 18 8.40 -4.50 -25.21
C VAL A 18 8.31 -4.87 -26.69
N HIS A 19 7.51 -5.88 -27.03
CA HIS A 19 7.24 -6.23 -28.42
C HIS A 19 5.76 -6.01 -28.71
N VAL A 20 5.48 -5.07 -29.62
CA VAL A 20 4.12 -4.67 -30.00
C VAL A 20 3.95 -4.85 -31.51
N PRO A 21 3.41 -6.00 -31.97
CA PRO A 21 3.25 -6.30 -33.40
C PRO A 21 2.31 -5.34 -34.14
N GLU A 22 1.44 -4.64 -33.40
CA GLU A 22 0.41 -3.75 -33.92
C GLU A 22 0.97 -2.40 -34.42
N LEU A 23 2.20 -2.06 -34.04
CA LEU A 23 2.86 -0.83 -34.46
C LEU A 23 3.43 -0.97 -35.87
N LYS A 24 3.04 -0.07 -36.77
CA LYS A 24 3.55 -0.03 -38.14
C LYS A 24 4.96 0.59 -38.17
N PRO A 25 5.88 0.05 -38.99
CA PRO A 25 7.21 0.65 -39.18
C PRO A 25 7.10 2.13 -39.60
N GLY A 26 7.95 2.98 -39.03
CA GLY A 26 7.96 4.43 -39.30
C GLY A 26 7.01 5.28 -38.43
N THR A 27 6.26 4.65 -37.53
CA THR A 27 5.39 5.38 -36.59
C THR A 27 6.19 5.93 -35.41
N VAL A 28 5.93 7.19 -35.02
CA VAL A 28 6.47 7.77 -33.78
C VAL A 28 5.62 7.28 -32.61
N ALA A 29 6.26 6.67 -31.61
CA ALA A 29 5.61 6.18 -30.40
C ALA A 29 6.17 6.90 -29.17
N GLU A 30 5.29 7.28 -28.24
CA GLU A 30 5.65 7.81 -26.94
C GLU A 30 5.57 6.67 -25.91
N VAL A 31 6.63 6.51 -25.10
CA VAL A 31 6.73 5.43 -24.10
C VAL A 31 6.68 6.03 -22.71
N ILE A 32 5.69 5.61 -21.92
CA ILE A 32 5.55 6.00 -20.51
C ILE A 32 5.85 4.78 -19.64
N ILE A 33 6.86 4.89 -18.79
CA ILE A 33 7.27 3.84 -17.85
C ILE A 33 6.74 4.22 -16.47
N LEU A 34 5.93 3.35 -15.89
CA LEU A 34 5.44 3.47 -14.52
C LEU A 34 6.05 2.34 -13.70
N GLU A 35 6.92 2.70 -12.75
CA GLU A 35 7.43 1.73 -11.78
C GLU A 35 6.31 1.41 -10.80
N SER A 36 5.85 0.15 -10.82
CA SER A 36 4.96 -0.36 -9.78
C SER A 36 5.80 -0.58 -8.53
N ALA A 37 5.78 0.38 -7.60
CA ALA A 37 6.17 0.09 -6.24
C ALA A 37 5.19 -0.98 -5.71
N GLU A 38 5.72 -2.10 -5.21
CA GLU A 38 4.92 -3.03 -4.42
C GLU A 38 4.38 -2.25 -3.22
N LEU A 39 3.14 -1.79 -3.32
CA LEU A 39 2.45 -1.27 -2.16
C LEU A 39 2.33 -2.43 -1.17
N PRO A 40 2.70 -2.25 0.11
CA PRO A 40 2.47 -3.27 1.10
C PRO A 40 1.00 -3.66 1.05
N PRO A 41 0.68 -4.95 1.25
CA PRO A 41 -0.69 -5.43 1.16
C PRO A 41 -1.58 -4.55 2.03
N PRO A 42 -2.77 -4.15 1.54
CA PRO A 42 -3.66 -3.30 2.30
C PRO A 42 -3.95 -3.96 3.64
N ARG A 43 -3.70 -3.23 4.75
CA ARG A 43 -4.02 -3.73 6.09
C ARG A 43 -5.51 -4.01 6.18
N ARG A 44 -5.87 -5.15 6.75
CA ARG A 44 -7.29 -5.50 6.95
C ARG A 44 -7.84 -4.60 8.05
N LEU A 45 -9.12 -4.24 7.94
CA LEU A 45 -9.79 -3.47 9.00
C LEU A 45 -9.75 -4.20 10.36
N ALA A 46 -9.78 -5.54 10.32
CA ALA A 46 -9.62 -6.39 11.50
C ALA A 46 -8.27 -6.18 12.22
N ASP A 47 -7.22 -5.77 11.51
CA ASP A 47 -5.89 -5.54 12.09
C ASP A 47 -5.87 -4.31 13.02
N SER A 48 -6.92 -3.49 13.02
CA SER A 48 -7.08 -2.30 13.85
C SER A 48 -7.90 -2.53 15.13
N VAL A 49 -8.51 -3.72 15.29
CA VAL A 49 -9.29 -4.07 16.49
C VAL A 49 -8.36 -4.06 17.71
N GLY A 50 -8.76 -3.38 18.78
CA GLY A 50 -7.97 -3.27 20.00
C GLY A 50 -6.78 -2.30 19.94
N LYS A 51 -6.59 -1.56 18.84
CA LYS A 51 -5.51 -0.56 18.69
C LYS A 51 -6.00 0.89 18.79
N GLY A 52 -7.27 1.09 19.14
CA GLY A 52 -7.83 2.42 19.36
C GLY A 52 -7.25 3.07 20.62
N ARG A 53 -7.24 4.40 20.66
CA ARG A 53 -6.93 5.14 21.90
C ARG A 53 -7.98 4.77 22.96
N GLY A 54 -7.53 4.28 24.11
CA GLY A 54 -8.43 3.77 25.16
C GLY A 54 -8.88 2.32 24.95
N ALA A 55 -8.32 1.60 23.97
CA ALA A 55 -8.37 0.15 23.96
C ALA A 55 -7.30 -0.39 24.93
N PHE A 56 -7.71 -1.31 25.80
CA PHE A 56 -6.86 -1.93 26.79
C PHE A 56 -6.70 -3.41 26.44
N ALA A 57 -5.50 -3.94 26.64
CA ALA A 57 -5.20 -5.33 26.32
C ALA A 57 -5.76 -6.29 27.38
N THR A 58 -5.94 -5.80 28.61
CA THR A 58 -6.40 -6.58 29.75
C THR A 58 -7.41 -5.80 30.61
N PRO A 59 -8.31 -6.50 31.33
CA PRO A 59 -9.21 -5.86 32.30
C PRO A 59 -8.47 -5.05 33.38
N GLU A 60 -7.29 -5.51 33.82
CA GLU A 60 -6.50 -4.87 34.86
C GLU A 60 -5.98 -3.49 34.43
N GLU A 61 -5.64 -3.34 33.15
CA GLU A 61 -5.26 -2.04 32.57
C GLU A 61 -6.42 -1.06 32.56
N VAL A 62 -7.64 -1.53 32.26
CA VAL A 62 -8.87 -0.71 32.31
C VAL A 62 -9.10 -0.23 33.74
N ASP A 63 -9.05 -1.15 34.71
CA ASP A 63 -9.30 -0.85 36.12
C ASP A 63 -8.28 0.16 36.66
N THR A 64 -7.01 0.00 36.29
CA THR A 64 -5.93 0.92 36.69
C THR A 64 -6.16 2.31 36.10
N PHE A 65 -6.56 2.40 34.83
CA PHE A 65 -6.87 3.66 34.17
C PHE A 65 -8.06 4.37 34.84
N ILE A 66 -9.16 3.67 35.10
CA ILE A 66 -10.36 4.24 35.74
C ILE A 66 -10.05 4.77 37.14
N ARG A 67 -9.27 4.02 37.94
CA ARG A 67 -8.87 4.47 39.28
C ARG A 67 -8.06 5.75 39.22
N LYS A 68 -7.07 5.83 38.32
CA LYS A 68 -6.26 7.03 38.14
C LYS A 68 -7.09 8.25 37.74
N GLU A 69 -8.05 8.07 36.82
CA GLU A 69 -8.94 9.17 36.42
C GLU A 69 -9.82 9.63 37.59
N ARG A 70 -10.36 8.69 38.37
CA ARG A 70 -11.16 9.02 39.56
C ARG A 70 -10.36 9.79 40.61
N ASP A 71 -9.17 9.31 40.93
CA ASP A 71 -8.30 9.95 41.93
C ASP A 71 -7.81 11.34 41.48
N ALA A 72 -7.83 11.64 40.17
CA ALA A 72 -7.50 12.95 39.62
C ALA A 72 -8.68 13.96 39.68
N TRP A 73 -9.90 13.49 39.95
CA TRP A 73 -11.09 14.32 40.04
C TRP A 73 -11.44 14.71 41.49
N ASP A 74 -10.86 14.02 42.47
CA ASP A 74 -10.90 14.35 43.90
C ASP A 74 -9.80 15.36 44.29
#